data_AF-L8GYF5-F1
#
_entry.id   AF-L8GYF5-F1
#
_cell.length_a   1.000
_cell.length_b   1.000
_cell.length_c   1.000
_cell.angle_alpha   90.00
_cell.angle_beta   90.00
_cell.angle_gamma   90.00
#
_symmetry.space_group_name_H-M   'P 1'
#
loop_
_entity.id
_entity.type
_entity.pdbx_description
1 polymer ?
#
loop_
_entity_poly.entity_id
_entity_poly.type
_entity_poly.pdbx_seq_one_letter_code
_entity_poly.pdbx_strand_id
1 'polypeptide(L)'
;MTANVHGPEVTVPQLFAPALAKANQWLSDIRAQCDLHDLHQAYTLLRAVFFTIRDWSGVLDNISLTEKLPMLLRGIYYEGWKAVEPRDEVRTIGDFYDTIKYHLGTTPGPLADNLELNTINALQVIRVHLPQGDFKKVMNAVPEDMRKLVSLSTLPTARQTTHAGA
;
A
#
# COMPACT_ATOMS: atom_id res chain seq x y z
N MET A 1 -47.54 -23.34 3.25
CA MET A 1 -46.74 -22.19 2.75
C MET A 1 -45.47 -22.13 3.57
N THR A 2 -44.40 -22.79 3.11
CA THR A 2 -43.08 -22.69 3.72
C THR A 2 -42.47 -21.37 3.29
N ALA A 3 -42.42 -20.40 4.20
CA ALA A 3 -41.71 -19.16 3.96
C ALA A 3 -40.27 -19.47 3.56
N ASN A 4 -39.78 -18.80 2.51
CA ASN A 4 -38.40 -18.95 2.07
C ASN A 4 -37.47 -18.54 3.22
N VAL A 5 -36.80 -19.52 3.83
CA VAL A 5 -35.96 -19.35 5.03
C VAL A 5 -34.60 -18.75 4.67
N HIS A 6 -34.29 -18.62 3.39
CA HIS A 6 -33.03 -18.08 2.88
C HIS A 6 -33.27 -16.65 2.42
N GLY A 7 -32.46 -15.70 2.90
CA GLY A 7 -32.46 -14.31 2.45
C GLY A 7 -32.16 -14.19 0.94
N PRO A 8 -32.17 -12.96 0.39
CA PRO A 8 -31.85 -12.76 -1.03
C PRO A 8 -30.48 -13.34 -1.38
N GLU A 9 -30.38 -13.97 -2.55
CA GLU A 9 -29.13 -14.54 -3.04
C GLU A 9 -28.05 -13.45 -3.16
N VAL A 10 -26.90 -13.68 -2.54
CA VAL A 10 -25.76 -12.75 -2.58
C VAL A 10 -24.85 -13.15 -3.73
N THR A 11 -24.63 -12.24 -4.67
CA THR A 11 -23.71 -12.47 -5.79
C THR A 11 -22.25 -12.25 -5.38
N VAL A 12 -21.33 -12.89 -6.09
CA VAL A 12 -19.88 -12.72 -5.87
C VAL A 12 -19.45 -11.24 -5.90
N PRO A 13 -19.88 -10.39 -6.86
CA PRO A 13 -19.55 -8.97 -6.84
C PRO A 13 -20.03 -8.25 -5.57
N GLN A 14 -21.25 -8.53 -5.09
CA GLN A 14 -21.79 -7.92 -3.88
C GLN A 14 -20.97 -8.32 -2.63
N LEU A 15 -20.50 -9.56 -2.57
CA LEU A 15 -19.68 -10.06 -1.47
C LEU A 15 -18.32 -9.33 -1.39
N PHE A 16 -17.73 -9.00 -2.54
CA PHE A 16 -16.41 -8.33 -2.60
C PHE A 16 -16.46 -6.81 -2.75
N ALA A 17 -17.64 -6.22 -2.98
CA ALA A 17 -17.79 -4.78 -3.18
C ALA A 17 -17.14 -3.91 -2.09
N PRO A 18 -17.25 -4.22 -0.77
CA PRO A 18 -16.59 -3.43 0.26
C PRO A 18 -15.05 -3.49 0.18
N ALA A 19 -14.50 -4.65 -0.18
CA ALA A 19 -13.05 -4.82 -0.34
C ALA A 19 -12.53 -4.06 -1.58
N LEU A 20 -13.30 -4.09 -2.67
CA LEU A 20 -13.01 -3.33 -3.89
C LEU A 20 -13.06 -1.83 -3.62
N ALA A 21 -14.08 -1.33 -2.92
CA ALA A 21 -14.22 0.08 -2.57
C ALA A 21 -13.02 0.58 -1.73
N LYS A 22 -12.60 -0.19 -0.71
CA LYS A 22 -11.43 0.17 0.10
C LYS A 22 -10.13 0.17 -0.70
N ALA A 23 -9.91 -0.84 -1.55
CA ALA A 23 -8.73 -0.87 -2.42
C ALA A 23 -8.71 0.31 -3.41
N ASN A 24 -9.87 0.63 -4.00
CA ASN A 24 -10.01 1.78 -4.89
C ASN A 24 -9.70 3.10 -4.17
N GLN A 25 -10.12 3.25 -2.92
CA GLN A 25 -9.82 4.45 -2.13
C GLN A 25 -8.31 4.63 -1.94
N TRP A 26 -7.58 3.57 -1.52
CA TRP A 26 -6.13 3.62 -1.37
C TRP A 26 -5.42 4.01 -2.67
N LEU A 27 -5.78 3.37 -3.78
CA LEU A 27 -5.18 3.64 -5.09
C LEU A 27 -5.51 5.05 -5.59
N SER A 28 -6.71 5.55 -5.33
CA SER A 28 -7.12 6.91 -5.67
C SER A 28 -6.34 7.95 -4.88
N ASP A 29 -6.11 7.71 -3.59
CA ASP A 29 -5.34 8.60 -2.74
C ASP A 29 -3.86 8.62 -3.13
N ILE A 30 -3.27 7.46 -3.48
CA ILE A 30 -1.90 7.39 -4.01
C ILE A 30 -1.81 8.14 -5.34
N ARG A 31 -2.75 7.91 -6.25
CA ARG A 31 -2.81 8.62 -7.54
C ARG A 31 -2.84 10.13 -7.33
N ALA A 32 -3.71 10.61 -6.43
CA ALA A 32 -3.86 12.03 -6.16
C ALA A 32 -2.61 12.63 -5.49
N GLN A 33 -2.06 11.94 -4.48
CA GLN A 33 -0.91 12.42 -3.72
C GLN A 33 0.37 12.45 -4.55
N CYS A 34 0.52 11.52 -5.50
CA CYS A 34 1.70 11.42 -6.37
C CYS A 34 1.50 12.07 -7.75
N ASP A 35 0.36 12.74 -7.98
CA ASP A 35 -0.03 13.33 -9.27
C ASP A 35 0.13 12.36 -10.47
N LEU A 36 -0.37 11.13 -10.30
CA LEU A 36 -0.23 10.07 -11.29
C LEU A 36 -1.35 10.12 -12.33
N HIS A 37 -0.99 9.76 -13.55
CA HIS A 37 -1.89 9.84 -14.70
C HIS A 37 -3.17 9.01 -14.49
N ASP A 38 -3.01 7.77 -14.05
CA ASP A 38 -4.07 6.79 -13.92
C ASP A 38 -3.92 5.89 -12.67
N LEU A 39 -4.95 5.07 -12.42
CA LEU A 39 -4.95 4.12 -11.31
C LEU A 39 -3.98 2.95 -11.52
N HIS A 40 -3.59 2.65 -12.75
CA HIS A 40 -2.64 1.58 -13.04
C HIS A 40 -1.25 1.97 -12.51
N GLN A 41 -0.80 3.20 -12.74
CA GLN A 41 0.44 3.73 -12.17
C GLN A 41 0.42 3.71 -10.64
N ALA A 42 -0.70 4.10 -10.01
CA ALA A 42 -0.85 4.04 -8.56
C ALA A 42 -0.78 2.60 -8.03
N TYR A 43 -1.38 1.65 -8.74
CA TYR A 43 -1.29 0.22 -8.43
C TYR A 43 0.15 -0.30 -8.57
N THR A 44 0.84 0.03 -9.67
CA THR A 44 2.23 -0.37 -9.91
C THR A 44 3.14 0.17 -8.80
N LEU A 45 2.99 1.44 -8.41
CA LEU A 45 3.74 2.05 -7.32
C LEU A 45 3.45 1.38 -5.97
N LEU A 46 2.18 1.20 -5.61
CA LEU A 46 1.79 0.56 -4.35
C LEU A 46 2.35 -0.86 -4.25
N ARG A 47 2.26 -1.63 -5.35
CA ARG A 47 2.78 -3.00 -5.42
C ARG A 47 4.29 -3.02 -5.21
N ALA A 48 5.04 -2.13 -5.86
CA ALA A 48 6.48 -2.05 -5.70
C ALA A 48 6.90 -1.67 -4.27
N VAL A 49 6.19 -0.72 -3.66
CA VAL A 49 6.42 -0.31 -2.26
C VAL A 49 6.09 -1.46 -1.31
N PHE A 50 4.97 -2.16 -1.49
CA PHE A 50 4.61 -3.32 -0.66
C PHE A 50 5.61 -4.46 -0.76
N PHE A 51 6.06 -4.80 -1.96
CA PHE A 51 7.08 -5.84 -2.13
C PHE A 51 8.39 -5.45 -1.45
N THR A 52 8.79 -4.19 -1.58
CA THR A 52 10.00 -3.70 -0.90
C THR A 52 9.86 -3.79 0.62
N ILE A 53 8.76 -3.27 1.20
CA ILE A 53 8.51 -3.36 2.65
C ILE A 53 8.59 -4.82 3.12
N ARG A 54 7.97 -5.72 2.37
CA ARG A 54 7.89 -7.13 2.70
C ARG A 54 9.25 -7.81 2.69
N ASP A 55 10.03 -7.59 1.64
CA ASP A 55 11.35 -8.20 1.46
C ASP A 55 12.38 -7.64 2.48
N TRP A 56 12.08 -6.47 3.05
CA TRP A 56 12.91 -5.79 4.03
C TRP A 56 12.45 -5.98 5.49
N SER A 57 11.30 -6.59 5.72
CA SER A 57 10.74 -6.83 7.06
C SER A 57 10.83 -8.29 7.47
N GLY A 58 10.98 -8.55 8.78
CA GLY A 58 10.87 -9.90 9.33
C GLY A 58 9.47 -10.48 9.11
N VAL A 59 9.36 -11.81 9.09
CA VAL A 59 8.10 -12.51 8.78
C VAL A 59 6.96 -12.14 9.74
N LEU A 60 7.24 -11.97 11.04
CA LEU A 60 6.22 -11.61 12.03
C LEU A 60 5.67 -10.18 11.83
N ASP A 61 6.54 -9.23 11.48
CA ASP A 61 6.13 -7.86 11.18
C ASP A 61 5.24 -7.83 9.93
N ASN A 62 5.61 -8.60 8.91
CA ASN A 62 4.81 -8.79 7.69
C ASN A 62 3.41 -9.32 8.00
N ILE A 63 3.31 -10.42 8.75
CA ILE A 63 2.03 -11.01 9.15
C ILE A 63 1.18 -9.94 9.85
N SER A 64 1.74 -9.28 10.86
CA SER A 64 0.99 -8.33 11.68
C SER A 64 0.58 -7.06 10.92
N LEU A 65 1.40 -6.60 9.95
CA LEU A 65 1.03 -5.50 9.05
C LEU A 65 -0.15 -5.89 8.16
N THR A 66 -0.10 -7.07 7.54
CA THR A 66 -1.11 -7.49 6.57
C THR A 66 -2.49 -7.73 7.17
N GLU A 67 -2.61 -7.97 8.48
CA GLU A 67 -3.89 -8.03 9.19
C GLU A 67 -4.72 -6.77 8.99
N LYS A 68 -4.07 -5.61 8.83
CA LYS A 68 -4.74 -4.30 8.73
C LYS A 68 -5.05 -3.89 7.30
N LEU A 69 -4.48 -4.60 6.32
CA LEU A 69 -4.72 -4.29 4.91
C LEU A 69 -6.13 -4.72 4.49
N PRO A 70 -6.80 -3.94 3.60
CA PRO A 70 -7.97 -4.40 2.88
C PRO A 70 -7.70 -5.75 2.19
N MET A 71 -8.70 -6.62 2.12
CA MET A 71 -8.58 -7.98 1.62
C MET A 71 -7.85 -8.08 0.26
N LEU A 72 -8.19 -7.23 -0.71
CA LEU A 72 -7.55 -7.24 -2.02
C LEU A 72 -6.08 -6.77 -1.97
N LEU A 73 -5.79 -5.75 -1.16
CA LEU A 73 -4.43 -5.24 -0.97
C LEU A 73 -3.54 -6.24 -0.23
N ARG A 74 -4.11 -7.03 0.67
CA ARG A 74 -3.42 -8.17 1.30
C ARG A 74 -3.03 -9.23 0.27
N GLY A 75 -3.90 -9.52 -0.70
CA GLY A 75 -3.59 -10.42 -1.81
C GLY A 75 -2.40 -9.92 -2.64
N ILE A 76 -2.40 -8.62 -2.97
CA ILE A 76 -1.27 -7.97 -3.65
C ILE A 76 0.00 -8.09 -2.81
N TYR A 77 -0.05 -7.77 -1.51
CA TYR A 77 1.13 -7.81 -0.63
C TYR A 77 1.86 -9.16 -0.65
N TYR A 78 1.12 -10.27 -0.64
CA TYR A 78 1.69 -11.62 -0.63
C TYR A 78 1.96 -12.22 -2.01
N GLU A 79 1.62 -11.51 -3.08
CA GLU A 79 1.81 -11.99 -4.44
C GLU A 79 3.30 -12.32 -4.70
N GLY A 80 3.54 -13.55 -5.16
CA GLY A 80 4.87 -14.03 -5.53
C GLY A 80 5.88 -14.12 -4.38
N TRP A 81 5.46 -13.94 -3.12
CA TRP A 81 6.40 -13.93 -2.00
C TRP A 81 7.02 -15.31 -1.77
N LYS A 82 8.35 -15.36 -1.74
CA LYS A 82 9.11 -16.45 -1.14
C LYS A 82 9.67 -15.91 0.16
N ALA A 83 9.03 -16.25 1.28
CA ALA A 83 9.46 -15.76 2.58
C ALA A 83 10.88 -16.25 2.89
N VAL A 84 11.82 -15.32 2.92
CA VAL A 84 13.20 -15.53 3.34
C VAL A 84 13.46 -14.48 4.40
N GLU A 85 14.10 -14.87 5.51
CA GLU A 85 14.46 -13.89 6.52
C GLU A 85 15.41 -12.84 5.92
N PRO A 86 15.16 -11.55 6.16
CA PRO A 86 16.02 -10.49 5.65
C PRO A 86 17.44 -10.66 6.20
N ARG A 87 18.46 -10.48 5.36
CA ARG A 87 19.86 -10.61 5.79
C ARG A 87 20.31 -9.44 6.66
N ASP A 88 21.24 -9.69 7.57
CA ASP A 88 21.92 -8.71 8.44
C ASP A 88 22.96 -7.87 7.66
N GLU A 89 22.59 -7.41 6.46
CA GLU A 89 23.42 -6.54 5.63
C GLU A 89 23.12 -5.07 5.94
N VAL A 90 24.13 -4.19 5.78
CA VAL A 90 23.92 -2.75 5.87
C VAL A 90 22.97 -2.32 4.76
N ARG A 91 21.89 -1.64 5.13
CA ARG A 91 20.84 -1.20 4.20
C ARG A 91 20.81 0.31 4.11
N THR A 92 21.07 0.83 2.93
CA THR A 92 21.06 2.26 2.65
C THR A 92 19.71 2.71 2.08
N ILE A 93 19.49 4.02 2.02
CA ILE A 93 18.35 4.58 1.29
C ILE A 93 18.41 4.28 -0.21
N GLY A 94 19.62 4.19 -0.79
CA GLY A 94 19.83 3.81 -2.18
C GLY A 94 19.36 2.38 -2.46
N ASP A 95 19.76 1.43 -1.62
CA ASP A 95 19.33 0.03 -1.74
C ASP A 95 17.80 -0.12 -1.68
N PHE A 96 17.14 0.72 -0.86
CA PHE A 96 15.67 0.73 -0.75
C PHE A 96 15.03 1.20 -2.06
N TYR A 97 15.51 2.31 -2.63
CA TYR A 97 15.01 2.80 -3.92
C TYR A 97 15.34 1.87 -5.08
N ASP A 98 16.52 1.24 -5.08
CA ASP A 98 16.88 0.24 -6.08
C ASP A 98 15.97 -0.98 -6.00
N THR A 99 15.57 -1.41 -4.80
CA THR A 99 14.59 -2.48 -4.61
C THR A 99 13.20 -2.08 -5.15
N ILE A 100 12.74 -0.86 -4.89
CA ILE A 100 11.47 -0.36 -5.46
C ILE A 100 11.55 -0.32 -6.98
N LYS A 101 12.63 0.22 -7.53
CA LYS A 101 12.85 0.31 -8.98
C LYS A 101 12.86 -1.08 -9.63
N TYR A 102 13.48 -2.06 -8.98
CA TYR A 102 13.42 -3.45 -9.43
C TYR A 102 11.97 -3.96 -9.50
N HIS A 103 11.17 -3.70 -8.46
CA HIS A 103 9.76 -4.14 -8.42
C HIS A 103 8.82 -3.35 -9.34
N LEU A 104 9.18 -2.11 -9.75
CA LEU A 104 8.50 -1.37 -10.81
C LEU A 104 8.72 -2.00 -12.20
N GLY A 105 9.77 -2.80 -12.36
CA GLY A 105 10.10 -3.51 -13.60
C GLY A 105 10.86 -2.64 -14.62
N THR A 106 10.92 -3.12 -15.86
CA THR A 106 11.80 -2.58 -16.91
C THR A 106 11.24 -1.36 -17.64
N THR A 107 9.94 -1.07 -17.51
CA THR A 107 9.28 0.07 -18.17
C THR A 107 8.47 0.88 -17.15
N PRO A 108 9.12 1.48 -16.14
CA PRO A 108 8.41 2.22 -15.09
C PRO A 108 7.80 3.53 -15.60
N GLY A 109 8.26 4.02 -16.76
CA GLY A 109 7.82 5.29 -17.33
C GLY A 109 8.01 6.46 -16.33
N PRO A 110 7.06 7.40 -16.25
CA PRO A 110 7.14 8.57 -15.37
C PRO A 110 7.27 8.25 -13.87
N LEU A 111 6.96 7.02 -13.43
CA LEU A 111 7.10 6.64 -12.03
C LEU A 111 8.56 6.66 -11.55
N ALA A 112 9.51 6.31 -12.43
CA ALA A 112 10.93 6.28 -12.10
C ALA A 112 11.58 7.67 -12.09
N ASP A 113 11.03 8.64 -12.83
CA ASP A 113 11.59 9.99 -12.93
C ASP A 113 11.52 10.74 -11.58
N ASN A 114 10.48 10.47 -10.79
CA ASN A 114 10.26 11.06 -9.46
C ASN A 114 10.18 10.00 -8.36
N LEU A 115 10.96 8.92 -8.48
CA LEU A 115 10.85 7.72 -7.63
C LEU A 115 10.87 8.02 -6.12
N GLU A 116 11.79 8.87 -5.67
CA GLU A 116 11.95 9.18 -4.25
C GLU A 116 10.70 9.86 -3.68
N LEU A 117 10.23 10.92 -4.37
CA LEU A 117 9.03 11.65 -3.97
C LEU A 117 7.79 10.77 -4.02
N ASN A 118 7.62 9.99 -5.09
CA ASN A 118 6.51 9.04 -5.25
C ASN A 118 6.50 8.00 -4.12
N THR A 119 7.67 7.50 -3.74
CA THR A 119 7.81 6.54 -2.64
C THR A 119 7.41 7.15 -1.31
N ILE A 120 7.93 8.35 -0.98
CA ILE A 120 7.58 9.06 0.26
C ILE A 120 6.08 9.35 0.31
N ASN A 121 5.51 9.84 -0.79
CA ASN A 121 4.08 10.12 -0.90
C ASN A 121 3.21 8.86 -0.75
N ALA A 122 3.60 7.75 -1.36
CA ALA A 122 2.90 6.47 -1.19
C ALA A 122 2.96 5.99 0.27
N LEU A 123 4.13 6.09 0.94
CA LEU A 123 4.28 5.77 2.36
C LEU A 123 3.41 6.65 3.25
N GLN A 124 3.21 7.93 2.90
CA GLN A 124 2.26 8.80 3.62
C GLN A 124 0.82 8.35 3.46
N VAL A 125 0.40 7.97 2.25
CA VAL A 125 -0.95 7.46 2.04
C VAL A 125 -1.17 6.17 2.83
N ILE A 126 -0.19 5.25 2.82
CA ILE A 126 -0.21 4.04 3.65
C ILE A 126 -0.36 4.40 5.14
N ARG A 127 0.39 5.40 5.62
CA ARG A 127 0.30 5.88 7.01
C ARG A 127 -1.10 6.35 7.39
N VAL A 128 -1.78 7.10 6.51
CA VAL A 128 -3.12 7.64 6.76
C VAL A 128 -4.15 6.52 6.85
N HIS A 129 -4.02 5.48 6.04
CA HIS A 129 -4.97 4.37 6.03
C HIS A 129 -4.72 3.30 7.11
N LEU A 130 -3.51 3.23 7.66
CA LEU A 130 -3.19 2.31 8.74
C LEU A 130 -3.49 2.92 10.12
N PRO A 131 -3.95 2.12 11.10
CA PRO A 131 -4.00 2.56 12.48
C PRO A 131 -2.60 3.03 12.96
N GLN A 132 -2.56 4.07 13.79
CA GLN A 132 -1.30 4.72 14.18
C GLN A 132 -0.23 3.75 14.71
N GLY A 133 -0.62 2.70 15.45
CA GLY A 133 0.30 1.70 16.00
C GLY A 133 0.87 0.73 14.96
N ASP A 134 0.18 0.50 13.85
CA ASP A 134 0.58 -0.48 12.83
C ASP A 134 1.55 0.11 11.80
N PHE A 135 1.53 1.44 11.61
CA PHE A 135 2.50 2.11 10.75
C PHE A 135 3.94 1.96 11.24
N LYS A 136 4.17 1.81 12.56
CA LYS A 136 5.51 1.54 13.11
C LYS A 136 6.14 0.29 12.49
N LYS A 137 5.34 -0.72 12.15
CA LYS A 137 5.82 -1.96 11.51
C LYS A 137 6.30 -1.71 10.08
N VAL A 138 5.58 -0.87 9.33
CA VAL A 138 6.06 -0.37 8.02
C VAL A 138 7.42 0.32 8.19
N MET A 139 7.56 1.14 9.21
CA MET A 139 8.81 1.87 9.47
C MET A 139 9.99 0.96 9.85
N ASN A 140 9.78 -0.25 10.35
CA ASN A 140 10.86 -1.21 10.58
C ASN A 140 11.57 -1.59 9.27
N ALA A 141 10.82 -1.66 8.16
CA ALA A 141 11.35 -1.93 6.82
C ALA A 141 12.12 -0.75 6.22
N VAL A 142 11.76 0.47 6.63
CA VAL A 142 12.27 1.72 6.04
C VAL A 142 13.62 2.09 6.69
N PRO A 143 14.68 2.40 5.91
CA PRO A 143 15.97 2.86 6.43
C PRO A 143 15.85 4.05 7.36
N GLU A 144 16.67 4.12 8.42
CA GLU A 144 16.57 5.13 9.48
C GLU A 144 16.54 6.58 8.94
N ASP A 145 17.42 6.89 7.99
CA ASP A 145 17.50 8.22 7.39
C ASP A 145 16.23 8.59 6.61
N MET A 146 15.58 7.60 5.99
CA MET A 146 14.32 7.79 5.27
C MET A 146 13.12 7.93 6.23
N ARG A 147 13.18 7.37 7.44
CA ARG A 147 12.09 7.51 8.42
C ARG A 147 11.81 8.96 8.79
N LYS A 148 12.85 9.80 8.81
CA LYS A 148 12.75 11.23 9.08
C LYS A 148 11.97 11.93 7.96
N LEU A 149 12.25 11.61 6.70
CA LEU A 149 11.55 12.18 5.55
C LEU A 149 10.05 11.87 5.58
N VAL A 150 9.69 10.62 5.94
CA VAL A 150 8.30 10.17 6.11
C VAL A 150 7.64 10.74 7.39
N SER A 151 8.42 11.18 8.37
CA SER A 151 7.83 11.80 9.58
C SER A 151 7.58 13.30 9.41
N LEU A 152 8.39 13.96 8.57
CA LEU A 152 8.41 15.41 8.38
C LEU A 152 7.59 15.91 7.19
N SER A 153 7.23 15.04 6.25
CA SER A 153 6.36 15.43 5.13
C SER A 153 4.92 15.63 5.59
N THR A 154 4.28 16.69 5.09
CA THR A 154 2.88 16.99 5.37
C THR A 154 1.99 15.82 4.99
N LEU A 155 1.12 15.40 5.92
CA LEU A 155 0.10 14.39 5.63
C LEU A 155 -0.72 14.84 4.40
N PRO A 156 -1.17 13.88 3.56
CA PRO A 156 -2.08 14.18 2.46
C PRO A 156 -3.18 15.10 2.96
N THR A 157 -3.42 16.20 2.25
CA THR A 157 -4.55 17.07 2.56
C THR A 157 -5.80 16.27 2.26
N ALA A 158 -6.32 15.56 3.26
CA ALA A 158 -7.54 14.79 3.13
C ALA A 158 -8.61 15.72 2.56
N ARG A 159 -9.13 15.38 1.37
CA ARG A 159 -10.37 16.01 0.91
C ARG A 159 -11.39 15.68 1.98
N GLN A 160 -11.96 16.73 2.57
CA GLN A 160 -13.15 16.64 3.38
C GLN A 160 -14.13 15.73 2.64
N THR A 161 -14.49 14.61 3.26
CA THR A 161 -15.66 13.85 2.85
C THR A 161 -16.85 14.77 3.05
N THR A 162 -17.21 15.53 2.01
CA THR A 162 -18.54 16.08 1.88
C THR A 162 -19.48 14.89 1.71
N HIS A 163 -19.93 14.34 2.83
CA HIS A 163 -21.26 13.76 2.90
C HIS A 163 -22.25 14.93 2.77
N ALA A 164 -22.51 15.33 1.52
CA ALA A 164 -23.68 16.09 1.14
C ALA A 164 -24.53 15.14 0.30
N GLY A 165 -25.76 14.91 0.77
CA GLY A 165 -26.60 13.81 0.31
C GLY A 165 -27.21 13.96 -1.08
N ALA A 166 -27.66 12.82 -1.59
CA ALA A 166 -28.96 12.59 -2.21
C ALA A 166 -29.23 11.08 -2.19
#